data_AF-A0A8K0EYE5-F1
#
_entry.id   AF-A0A8K0EYE5-F1
#
_cell.length_a   1.000
_cell.length_b   1.000
_cell.length_c   1.000
_cell.angle_alpha   90.00
_cell.angle_beta   90.00
_cell.angle_gamma   90.00
#
_symmetry.space_group_name_H-M   'P 1'
#
loop_
_entity.id
_entity.type
_entity.pdbx_description
1 polymer ?
#
loop_
_entity_poly.entity_id
_entity_poly.type
_entity_poly.pdbx_seq_one_letter_code
_entity_poly.pdbx_strand_id
1 'polypeptide(L)'
;MDPQHVSYAVSLTGLCETRWPGSGETIVGDHTFIWSGPEERTGLYGVALATPSRLRGSLISWKPISDRLLTDRLRHKHGKMTVIVAYAPTEVALDTDKDVFYDQLEEAVLDAPPHDITLVLTDANATLSANSRKPSQQDVIGPISVDTTTNNNGSRLLELCRATNLCIADTWFPRKRIHHWTWYSPDGRTRKAIDHILISSRWKSFVTNCRVYRGAQLGNTDHRLLMAHMRLKLKADPSTKRQVRLDSTRLKDPHIQETFKCAITNRYNALAPDETTDWERFRSEAYKAAEEAIGKSRPSPKQPWISPETLDIIDRRRDARLRGDLNEYRRLNGARNTSIRQDREKYWTDQATKLEAAAERNDQRQIYRLLRQAKAGPRQRSFLIKDSTGNIISTEADCIHRWKEHFSQLLNHPPVPEDPTLAEEANATDGSNPDCLTAPVTPDEVKAALKKLKNGKAPGICNLKAEMLKAGGDHMIQIWSLINMAARTVSHLNQEDGGTGEGLDSPRAHQCTECSKEFRNRSELKRHKRTHTGEKPYRCEECNNQFGRLGDLKRHMLTHTGEKPYMCWECNKGFTKLGNLKSHIRTHTGEKP
;
A
#
# COMPACT_ATOMS: atom_id res chain seq x y z
N MET A 1 6.91 -25.78 12.06
CA MET A 1 5.83 -24.84 11.68
C MET A 1 6.44 -23.44 11.62
N ASP A 2 6.72 -22.97 10.42
CA ASP A 2 7.25 -21.64 10.16
C ASP A 2 6.22 -20.58 10.63
N PRO A 3 6.60 -19.52 11.36
CA PRO A 3 5.65 -18.51 11.78
C PRO A 3 5.14 -17.83 10.52
N GLN A 4 3.89 -18.12 10.15
CA GLN A 4 3.21 -17.49 9.03
C GLN A 4 3.44 -15.98 9.11
N HIS A 5 4.23 -15.44 8.18
CA HIS A 5 4.37 -14.00 7.99
C HIS A 5 2.98 -13.41 7.74
N VAL A 6 2.38 -12.83 8.78
CA VAL A 6 1.09 -12.16 8.68
C VAL A 6 1.30 -10.88 7.88
N SER A 7 1.04 -10.95 6.57
CA SER A 7 1.05 -9.75 5.73
C SER A 7 -0.18 -8.89 6.07
N TYR A 8 0.05 -7.75 6.71
CA TYR A 8 -1.01 -6.81 7.09
C TYR A 8 -1.61 -6.02 5.91
N ALA A 9 -1.21 -6.33 4.66
CA ALA A 9 -1.71 -5.73 3.42
C ALA A 9 -1.73 -4.18 3.46
N VAL A 10 -0.69 -3.57 4.04
CA VAL A 10 -0.58 -2.12 4.20
C VAL A 10 -0.24 -1.47 2.85
N SER A 11 -0.94 -0.38 2.51
CA SER A 11 -0.73 0.32 1.23
C SER A 11 0.23 1.50 1.32
N LEU A 12 0.29 2.15 2.49
CA LEU A 12 1.19 3.25 2.81
C LEU A 12 1.62 3.09 4.27
N THR A 13 2.92 3.17 4.53
CA THR A 13 3.50 3.06 5.86
C THR A 13 4.45 4.23 6.08
N GLY A 14 4.16 5.07 7.08
CA GLY A 14 5.11 6.06 7.56
C GLY A 14 6.09 5.41 8.53
N LEU A 15 7.38 5.63 8.32
CA LEU A 15 8.46 5.16 9.16
C LEU A 15 9.15 6.38 9.78
N CYS A 16 9.34 6.35 11.10
CA CYS A 16 10.09 7.34 11.84
C CYS A 16 11.37 6.69 12.38
N GLU A 17 12.37 7.52 12.66
CA GLU A 17 13.67 7.08 13.19
C GLU A 17 14.38 6.05 12.28
N THR A 18 14.35 6.29 10.97
CA THR A 18 14.95 5.38 9.98
C THR A 18 16.47 5.35 10.03
N ARG A 19 17.10 6.43 10.50
CA ARG A 19 18.56 6.61 10.60
C ARG A 19 19.27 6.51 9.24
N TRP A 20 18.53 6.71 8.14
CA TRP A 20 19.08 6.66 6.78
C TRP A 20 19.64 8.01 6.37
N PRO A 21 20.86 8.05 5.78
CA PRO A 21 21.46 9.30 5.35
C PRO A 21 20.84 9.81 4.04
N GLY A 22 20.89 11.12 3.86
CA GLY A 22 20.40 11.83 2.70
C GLY A 22 18.90 11.75 2.51
N SER A 23 18.45 12.12 1.31
CA SER A 23 17.06 11.96 0.89
C SER A 23 17.03 11.34 -0.49
N GLY A 24 16.03 10.50 -0.75
CA GLY A 24 16.02 9.73 -1.97
C GLY A 24 14.82 8.83 -2.10
N GLU A 25 14.86 8.04 -3.15
CA GLU A 25 13.89 7.01 -3.45
C GLU A 25 14.62 5.74 -3.86
N THR A 26 14.19 4.60 -3.32
CA THR A 26 14.78 3.29 -3.63
C THR A 26 13.71 2.22 -3.60
N ILE A 27 13.97 1.10 -4.27
CA ILE A 27 13.10 -0.07 -4.28
C ILE A 27 13.84 -1.20 -3.57
N VAL A 28 13.24 -1.74 -2.53
CA VAL A 28 13.77 -2.89 -1.78
C VAL A 28 12.68 -3.96 -1.75
N GLY A 29 12.96 -5.11 -2.38
CA GLY A 29 11.97 -6.16 -2.57
C GLY A 29 10.76 -5.67 -3.37
N ASP A 30 9.57 -5.92 -2.85
CA ASP A 30 8.30 -5.50 -3.45
C ASP A 30 7.79 -4.13 -2.95
N HIS A 31 8.65 -3.35 -2.30
CA HIS A 31 8.31 -2.03 -1.74
C HIS A 31 9.22 -0.92 -2.27
N THR A 32 8.61 0.24 -2.52
CA THR A 32 9.30 1.50 -2.78
C THR A 32 9.35 2.32 -1.49
N PHE A 33 10.55 2.81 -1.18
CA PHE A 33 10.83 3.67 -0.04
C PHE A 33 11.24 5.03 -0.53
N ILE A 34 10.64 6.06 0.04
CA ILE A 34 11.02 7.47 -0.14
C ILE A 34 11.43 7.96 1.23
N TRP A 35 12.61 8.56 1.38
CA TRP A 35 13.10 8.96 2.68
C TRP A 35 13.69 10.36 2.69
N SER A 36 13.72 10.93 3.89
CA SER A 36 14.38 12.18 4.22
C SER A 36 15.13 11.97 5.53
N GLY A 37 16.44 12.14 5.50
CA GLY A 37 17.32 12.05 6.66
C GLY A 37 18.50 13.02 6.53
N PRO A 38 19.36 13.06 7.56
CA PRO A 38 20.51 13.95 7.59
C PRO A 38 21.50 13.62 6.46
N GLU A 39 22.13 14.63 5.84
CA GLU A 39 23.09 14.40 4.73
C GLU A 39 24.27 13.52 5.17
N GLU A 40 24.72 13.65 6.41
CA GLU A 40 25.76 12.82 7.01
C GLU A 40 25.18 11.61 7.75
N ARG A 41 25.95 10.51 7.82
CA ARG A 41 25.60 9.31 8.59
C ARG A 41 25.75 9.57 10.10
N THR A 42 24.85 10.37 10.66
CA THR A 42 24.82 10.65 12.11
C THR A 42 24.19 9.52 12.92
N GLY A 43 23.47 8.59 12.26
CA GLY A 43 22.71 7.54 12.94
C GLY A 43 21.50 8.06 13.74
N LEU A 44 21.14 9.33 13.58
CA LEU A 44 20.05 9.99 14.30
C LEU A 44 18.98 10.50 13.31
N TYR A 45 17.73 10.50 13.75
CA TYR A 45 16.56 10.99 12.99
C TYR A 45 16.28 10.19 11.70
N GLY A 46 15.57 10.80 10.76
CA GLY A 46 15.16 10.18 9.51
C GLY A 46 13.69 9.76 9.51
N VAL A 47 13.03 10.03 8.39
CA VAL A 47 11.65 9.63 8.11
C VAL A 47 11.58 9.00 6.73
N ALA A 48 10.67 8.04 6.55
CA ALA A 48 10.41 7.47 5.25
C ALA A 48 8.93 7.13 5.03
N LEU A 49 8.50 7.17 3.78
CA LEU A 49 7.25 6.58 3.34
C LEU A 49 7.57 5.29 2.58
N ALA A 50 7.02 4.17 3.05
CA ALA A 50 7.07 2.89 2.36
C ALA A 50 5.72 2.60 1.69
N THR A 51 5.76 2.16 0.44
CA THR A 51 4.57 1.74 -0.32
C THR A 51 4.90 0.53 -1.19
N PRO A 52 3.99 -0.43 -1.39
CA PRO A 52 4.23 -1.52 -2.33
C PRO A 52 4.58 -1.01 -3.72
N SER A 53 5.58 -1.58 -4.40
CA SER A 53 6.09 -1.14 -5.71
C SER A 53 5.00 -1.09 -6.79
N ARG A 54 3.97 -1.94 -6.70
CA ARG A 54 2.77 -1.88 -7.57
C ARG A 54 1.98 -0.56 -7.46
N LEU A 55 2.13 0.18 -6.37
CA LEU A 55 1.52 1.47 -6.11
C LEU A 55 2.46 2.64 -6.39
N ARG A 56 3.70 2.39 -6.81
CA ARG A 56 4.66 3.47 -7.11
C ARG A 56 4.15 4.45 -8.18
N GLY A 57 3.41 3.97 -9.18
CA GLY A 57 2.77 4.83 -10.17
C GLY A 57 1.65 5.74 -9.62
N SER A 58 1.24 5.56 -8.37
CA SER A 58 0.37 6.51 -7.67
C SER A 58 1.12 7.75 -7.20
N LEU A 59 2.43 7.65 -6.91
CA LEU A 59 3.25 8.76 -6.45
C LEU A 59 3.44 9.78 -7.58
N ILE A 60 3.08 11.03 -7.31
CA ILE A 60 3.18 12.16 -8.24
C ILE A 60 4.50 12.89 -8.01
N SER A 61 4.80 13.19 -6.76
CA SER A 61 5.97 13.96 -6.35
C SER A 61 6.22 13.75 -4.86
N TRP A 62 7.46 13.93 -4.42
CA TRP A 62 7.83 13.96 -3.01
C TRP A 62 8.82 15.09 -2.76
N LYS A 63 8.89 15.56 -1.51
CA LYS A 63 9.72 16.68 -1.11
C LYS A 63 10.25 16.46 0.32
N PRO A 64 11.57 16.36 0.52
CA PRO A 64 12.17 16.38 1.85
C PRO A 64 12.08 17.81 2.40
N ILE A 65 11.57 17.97 3.62
CA ILE A 65 11.46 19.28 4.29
C ILE A 65 12.59 19.44 5.30
N SER A 66 12.85 18.39 6.09
CA SER A 66 13.95 18.29 7.04
C SER A 66 14.24 16.82 7.34
N ASP A 67 15.26 16.56 8.17
CA ASP A 67 15.62 15.23 8.67
C ASP A 67 14.47 14.55 9.45
N ARG A 68 13.39 15.28 9.74
CA ARG A 68 12.23 14.87 10.53
C ARG A 68 10.91 14.97 9.77
N LEU A 69 10.90 15.53 8.55
CA LEU A 69 9.68 15.75 7.77
C LEU A 69 9.87 15.41 6.30
N LEU A 70 8.96 14.58 5.79
CA LEU A 70 8.83 14.21 4.38
C LEU A 70 7.39 14.46 3.93
N THR A 71 7.22 15.02 2.73
CA THR A 71 5.90 15.19 2.12
C THR A 71 5.83 14.47 0.78
N ASP A 72 4.81 13.64 0.62
CA ASP A 72 4.53 12.84 -0.56
C ASP A 72 3.16 13.19 -1.13
N ARG A 73 3.05 13.31 -2.45
CA ARG A 73 1.78 13.54 -3.13
C ARG A 73 1.43 12.33 -3.97
N LEU A 74 0.27 11.73 -3.71
CA LEU A 74 -0.18 10.50 -4.38
C LEU A 74 -1.52 10.68 -5.09
N ARG A 75 -1.77 9.83 -6.08
CA ARG A 75 -3.02 9.75 -6.84
C ARG A 75 -3.89 8.61 -6.32
N HIS A 76 -5.13 8.93 -6.01
CA HIS A 76 -6.15 7.92 -5.74
C HIS A 76 -7.19 7.90 -6.86
N LYS A 77 -8.10 6.93 -6.81
CA LYS A 77 -9.13 6.69 -7.84
C LYS A 77 -9.97 7.93 -8.20
N HIS A 78 -10.17 8.83 -7.24
CA HIS A 78 -11.10 9.96 -7.33
C HIS A 78 -10.43 11.33 -7.20
N GLY A 79 -9.10 11.40 -7.15
CA GLY A 79 -8.39 12.64 -6.82
C GLY A 79 -6.94 12.43 -6.43
N LYS A 80 -6.42 13.30 -5.57
CA LYS A 80 -5.05 13.30 -5.07
C LYS A 80 -5.05 13.43 -3.55
N MET A 81 -3.96 12.99 -2.93
CA MET A 81 -3.71 13.14 -1.51
C MET A 81 -2.29 13.61 -1.29
N THR A 82 -2.09 14.33 -0.20
CA THR A 82 -0.78 14.69 0.35
C THR A 82 -0.61 13.91 1.65
N VAL A 83 0.45 13.11 1.72
CA VAL A 83 0.85 12.36 2.91
C VAL A 83 2.10 13.02 3.47
N ILE A 84 2.09 13.34 4.75
CA ILE A 84 3.22 13.94 5.46
C ILE A 84 3.67 12.94 6.52
N VAL A 85 4.93 12.54 6.48
CA VAL A 85 5.55 11.71 7.52
C VAL A 85 6.38 12.61 8.42
N ALA A 86 6.11 12.60 9.72
CA ALA A 86 6.71 13.54 10.66
C ALA A 86 7.20 12.86 11.95
N TYR A 87 8.44 13.14 12.35
CA TYR A 87 9.06 12.64 13.58
C TYR A 87 9.41 13.80 14.52
N ALA A 88 8.53 14.07 15.49
CA ALA A 88 8.67 15.21 16.39
C ALA A 88 9.86 15.05 17.34
N PRO A 89 10.50 16.16 17.76
CA PRO A 89 11.47 16.13 18.86
C PRO A 89 10.85 15.53 20.13
N THR A 90 11.67 14.81 20.89
CA THR A 90 11.28 14.24 22.19
C THR A 90 10.86 15.33 23.16
N GLU A 91 10.09 14.98 24.19
CA GLU A 91 9.62 15.94 25.19
C GLU A 91 10.76 16.69 25.91
N VAL A 92 11.93 16.06 26.07
CA VAL A 92 13.12 16.65 26.69
C VAL A 92 13.88 17.64 25.80
N ALA A 93 13.54 17.73 24.52
CA ALA A 93 14.18 18.65 23.60
C ALA A 93 13.85 20.11 23.95
N LEU A 94 14.69 21.04 23.51
CA LEU A 94 14.46 22.47 23.72
C LEU A 94 13.16 22.91 23.04
N ASP A 95 12.44 23.82 23.70
CA ASP A 95 11.17 24.33 23.17
C ASP A 95 11.37 25.09 21.85
N THR A 96 12.56 25.65 21.59
CA THR A 96 12.94 26.21 20.29
C THR A 96 12.94 25.17 19.18
N ASP A 97 13.47 23.98 19.43
CA ASP A 97 13.55 22.91 18.43
C ASP A 97 12.16 22.34 18.12
N LYS A 98 11.32 22.20 19.16
CA LYS A 98 9.92 21.84 19.00
C LYS A 98 9.18 22.88 18.18
N ASP A 99 9.36 24.16 18.48
CA ASP A 99 8.70 25.25 17.76
C ASP A 99 9.10 25.28 16.28
N VAL A 100 10.39 25.13 15.97
CA VAL A 100 10.86 25.01 14.57
C VAL A 100 10.21 23.82 13.87
N PHE A 101 10.14 22.66 14.53
CA PHE A 101 9.49 21.48 13.96
C PHE A 101 8.00 21.70 13.67
N TYR A 102 7.24 22.22 14.63
CA TYR A 102 5.81 22.44 14.47
C TYR A 102 5.50 23.55 13.46
N ASP A 103 6.34 24.58 13.36
CA ASP A 103 6.23 25.61 12.31
C ASP A 103 6.48 25.01 10.91
N GLN A 104 7.47 24.11 10.77
CA GLN A 104 7.73 23.39 9.52
C GLN A 104 6.56 22.46 9.15
N LEU A 105 5.99 21.76 10.13
CA LEU A 105 4.84 20.88 9.93
C LEU A 105 3.60 21.66 9.52
N GLU A 106 3.35 22.80 10.15
CA GLU A 106 2.28 23.72 9.77
C GLU A 106 2.47 24.22 8.34
N GLU A 107 3.68 24.66 7.98
CA GLU A 107 4.00 25.08 6.61
C GLU A 107 3.75 23.95 5.61
N ALA A 108 4.13 22.71 5.93
CA ALA A 108 3.90 21.53 5.07
C ALA A 108 2.41 21.24 4.85
N VAL A 109 1.61 21.29 5.91
CA VAL A 109 0.16 21.09 5.85
C VAL A 109 -0.51 22.21 5.04
N LEU A 110 -0.11 23.46 5.26
CA LEU A 110 -0.64 24.59 4.52
C LEU A 110 -0.18 24.60 3.06
N ASP A 111 1.00 24.09 2.72
CA ASP A 111 1.50 23.95 1.35
C ASP A 111 0.68 22.94 0.53
N ALA A 112 0.05 21.96 1.21
CA ALA A 112 -0.81 20.97 0.56
C ALA A 112 -1.94 21.64 -0.25
N PRO A 113 -2.23 21.17 -1.47
CA PRO A 113 -3.31 21.73 -2.28
C PRO A 113 -4.69 21.56 -1.62
N PRO A 114 -5.58 22.56 -1.70
CA PRO A 114 -6.83 22.60 -0.92
C PRO A 114 -7.87 21.51 -1.29
N HIS A 115 -7.72 20.89 -2.46
CA HIS A 115 -8.58 19.80 -2.92
C HIS A 115 -8.00 18.40 -2.64
N ASP A 116 -6.73 18.33 -2.23
CA ASP A 116 -6.09 17.07 -1.90
C ASP A 116 -6.56 16.62 -0.50
N ILE A 117 -6.57 15.31 -0.26
CA ILE A 117 -6.72 14.78 1.11
C ILE A 117 -5.37 14.97 1.81
N THR A 118 -5.31 15.74 2.89
CA THR A 118 -4.09 15.82 3.71
C THR A 118 -4.14 14.78 4.82
N LEU A 119 -3.11 13.93 4.86
CA LEU A 119 -2.90 12.88 5.85
C LEU A 119 -1.51 13.11 6.48
N VAL A 120 -1.43 13.11 7.80
CA VAL A 120 -0.16 13.17 8.53
C VAL A 120 0.01 11.88 9.32
N LEU A 121 1.12 11.19 9.09
CA LEU A 121 1.56 10.01 9.83
C LEU A 121 2.71 10.43 10.71
N THR A 122 2.55 10.36 12.03
CA THR A 122 3.55 10.95 12.92
C THR A 122 3.77 10.15 14.19
N ASP A 123 5.04 10.01 14.55
CA ASP A 123 5.43 9.92 15.95
C ASP A 123 5.60 11.36 16.44
N ALA A 124 4.57 11.84 17.13
CA ALA A 124 4.48 13.23 17.56
C ALA A 124 5.13 13.45 18.93
N ASN A 125 5.61 12.39 19.60
CA ASN A 125 6.05 12.45 20.99
C ASN A 125 5.04 13.19 21.90
N ALA A 126 3.76 13.09 21.56
CA ALA A 126 2.67 13.90 22.11
C ALA A 126 1.71 12.99 22.87
N THR A 127 1.46 13.26 24.15
CA THR A 127 0.38 12.61 24.89
C THR A 127 -0.84 13.50 24.88
N LEU A 128 -2.03 12.90 24.78
CA LEU A 128 -3.28 13.64 24.69
C LEU A 128 -4.23 13.16 25.77
N SER A 129 -4.71 14.04 26.64
CA SER A 129 -5.71 13.67 27.64
C SER A 129 -7.13 13.82 27.10
N ALA A 130 -8.01 12.86 27.44
CA ALA A 130 -9.45 12.99 27.17
C ALA A 130 -10.07 14.20 27.91
N ASN A 131 -9.47 14.62 29.05
CA ASN A 131 -9.88 15.82 29.78
C ASN A 131 -9.45 17.11 29.08
N SER A 132 -8.58 17.03 28.07
CA SER A 132 -8.31 18.15 27.16
C SER A 132 -9.44 18.36 26.16
N ARG A 133 -10.55 17.61 26.23
CA ARG A 133 -11.73 17.83 25.42
C ARG A 133 -12.57 19.00 25.94
N LYS A 134 -12.05 20.23 25.79
CA LYS A 134 -12.86 21.45 25.98
C LYS A 134 -13.91 21.56 24.85
N PRO A 135 -15.01 22.31 25.02
CA PRO A 135 -16.02 22.50 23.97
C PRO A 135 -15.43 22.97 22.63
N SER A 136 -14.40 23.82 22.67
CA SER A 136 -13.63 24.31 21.51
C SER A 136 -12.74 23.25 20.83
N GLN A 137 -12.66 22.03 21.36
CA GLN A 137 -11.74 20.97 20.92
C GLN A 137 -12.46 19.71 20.43
N GLN A 138 -13.79 19.69 20.46
CA GLN A 138 -14.59 18.50 20.15
C GLN A 138 -14.43 18.03 18.68
N ASP A 139 -14.05 18.93 17.78
CA ASP A 139 -13.88 18.61 16.37
C ASP A 139 -12.50 18.03 16.05
N VAL A 140 -11.48 18.36 16.85
CA VAL A 140 -10.08 17.94 16.64
C VAL A 140 -9.80 16.58 17.26
N ILE A 141 -10.17 16.39 18.53
CA ILE A 141 -9.94 15.17 19.30
C ILE A 141 -11.25 14.43 19.55
N GLY A 142 -11.24 13.12 19.40
CA GLY A 142 -12.38 12.28 19.73
C GLY A 142 -12.56 12.07 21.23
N PRO A 143 -13.61 11.32 21.61
CA PRO A 143 -13.92 11.03 23.01
C PRO A 143 -12.93 10.06 23.67
N ILE A 144 -12.08 9.37 22.88
CA ILE A 144 -11.24 8.29 23.38
C ILE A 144 -9.80 8.78 23.49
N SER A 145 -9.27 8.76 24.71
CA SER A 145 -7.83 8.79 24.93
C SER A 145 -7.44 7.90 26.11
N VAL A 146 -6.22 7.36 26.08
CA VAL A 146 -5.66 6.50 27.11
C VAL A 146 -4.70 7.20 28.07
N ASP A 147 -4.20 8.38 27.69
CA ASP A 147 -3.27 9.16 28.51
C ASP A 147 -4.03 10.07 29.48
N THR A 148 -3.47 10.24 30.67
CA THR A 148 -4.08 11.06 31.74
C THR A 148 -3.80 12.54 31.54
N THR A 149 -2.62 12.88 31.01
CA THR A 149 -2.13 14.25 30.86
C THR A 149 -1.73 14.57 29.41
N THR A 150 -1.90 15.83 29.04
CA THR A 150 -1.40 16.37 27.77
C THR A 150 -0.06 17.05 28.04
N ASN A 151 0.99 16.62 27.34
CA ASN A 151 2.33 17.19 27.48
C ASN A 151 2.55 18.44 26.59
N ASN A 152 3.76 18.99 26.58
CA ASN A 152 4.11 20.19 25.83
C ASN A 152 3.96 19.96 24.31
N ASN A 153 4.39 18.79 23.81
CA ASN A 153 4.15 18.35 22.43
C ASN A 153 2.66 18.16 22.11
N GLY A 154 1.88 17.57 23.02
CA GLY A 154 0.44 17.39 22.86
C GLY A 154 -0.33 18.70 22.73
N SER A 155 0.08 19.72 23.50
CA SER A 155 -0.50 21.05 23.39
C SER A 155 -0.23 21.68 22.03
N ARG A 156 1.01 21.57 21.52
CA ARG A 156 1.40 22.07 20.19
C ARG A 156 0.68 21.33 19.06
N LEU A 157 0.56 20.01 19.17
CA LEU A 157 -0.16 19.19 18.19
C LEU A 157 -1.63 19.58 18.09
N LEU A 158 -2.28 19.83 19.24
CA LEU A 158 -3.68 20.30 19.26
C LEU A 158 -3.84 21.69 18.66
N GLU A 159 -2.91 22.61 18.92
CA GLU A 159 -2.89 23.95 18.32
C GLU A 159 -2.72 23.90 16.79
N LEU A 160 -1.75 23.11 16.32
CA LEU A 160 -1.55 22.84 14.89
C LEU A 160 -2.84 22.31 14.24
N CYS A 161 -3.47 21.31 14.86
CA CYS A 161 -4.67 20.70 14.32
C CYS A 161 -5.84 21.69 14.21
N ARG A 162 -6.01 22.59 15.19
CA ARG A 162 -7.01 23.66 15.13
C ARG A 162 -6.72 24.64 13.99
N ALA A 163 -5.47 25.09 13.88
CA ALA A 163 -5.10 26.09 12.88
C ALA A 163 -5.22 25.56 11.44
N THR A 164 -5.02 24.27 11.25
CA THR A 164 -5.00 23.63 9.93
C THR A 164 -6.24 22.79 9.62
N ASN A 165 -7.25 22.79 10.50
CA ASN A 165 -8.46 21.97 10.39
C ASN A 165 -8.18 20.46 10.25
N LEU A 166 -7.13 19.96 10.91
CA LEU A 166 -6.84 18.52 11.03
C LEU A 166 -7.54 17.93 12.26
N CYS A 167 -7.82 16.63 12.19
CA CYS A 167 -8.42 15.87 13.28
C CYS A 167 -7.60 14.59 13.54
N ILE A 168 -7.58 14.12 14.80
CA ILE A 168 -6.71 13.02 15.27
C ILE A 168 -7.48 11.69 15.24
N ALA A 169 -7.23 10.86 14.22
CA ALA A 169 -8.09 9.71 13.86
C ALA A 169 -8.11 8.57 14.89
N ASP A 170 -7.00 8.33 15.58
CA ASP A 170 -6.86 7.30 16.61
C ASP A 170 -7.76 7.53 17.84
N THR A 171 -8.19 8.77 18.08
CA THR A 171 -9.01 9.15 19.25
C THR A 171 -10.52 8.96 19.05
N TRP A 172 -10.97 8.52 17.86
CA TRP A 172 -12.40 8.47 17.53
C TRP A 172 -13.06 7.12 17.81
N PHE A 173 -12.30 6.04 17.73
CA PHE A 173 -12.88 4.69 17.68
C PHE A 173 -12.82 4.02 19.08
N PRO A 174 -13.97 3.66 19.66
CA PRO A 174 -13.99 2.99 20.96
C PRO A 174 -13.38 1.59 20.85
N ARG A 175 -12.34 1.33 21.63
CA ARG A 175 -11.60 0.05 21.69
C ARG A 175 -11.07 -0.19 23.11
N LYS A 176 -10.67 -1.43 23.39
CA LYS A 176 -9.91 -1.77 24.61
C LYS A 176 -8.60 -0.97 24.66
N ARG A 177 -8.19 -0.50 25.84
CA ARG A 177 -6.97 0.33 26.06
C ARG A 177 -5.70 -0.22 25.39
N ILE A 178 -5.56 -1.55 25.35
CA ILE A 178 -4.46 -2.26 24.69
C ILE A 178 -4.31 -1.98 23.18
N HIS A 179 -5.32 -1.42 22.53
CA HIS A 179 -5.32 -1.09 21.09
C HIS A 179 -5.12 0.40 20.82
N HIS A 180 -4.76 1.17 21.86
CA HIS A 180 -4.48 2.60 21.78
C HIS A 180 -3.03 2.93 22.15
N TRP A 181 -2.38 2.13 22.98
CA TRP A 181 -0.96 2.37 23.32
C TRP A 181 -0.05 2.02 22.16
N THR A 182 0.72 3.00 21.73
CA THR A 182 1.64 2.89 20.60
C THR A 182 3.07 2.67 21.07
N TRP A 183 3.45 3.21 22.23
CA TRP A 183 4.80 3.08 22.80
C TRP A 183 4.80 2.39 24.17
N TYR A 184 5.86 1.63 24.42
CA TYR A 184 6.14 0.93 25.66
C TYR A 184 7.55 1.28 26.13
N SER A 185 7.71 1.63 27.41
CA SER A 185 9.07 1.82 27.95
C SER A 185 9.87 0.51 27.87
N PRO A 186 11.21 0.56 27.77
CA PRO A 186 12.06 -0.64 27.73
C PRO A 186 11.85 -1.59 28.91
N ASP A 187 11.44 -1.07 30.08
CA ASP A 187 11.11 -1.84 31.28
C ASP A 187 9.66 -2.39 31.30
N GLY A 188 8.85 -2.06 30.28
CA GLY A 188 7.45 -2.48 30.11
C GLY A 188 6.44 -1.83 31.06
N ARG A 189 6.88 -0.92 31.94
CA ARG A 189 6.06 -0.33 33.01
C ARG A 189 5.17 0.81 32.51
N THR A 190 5.70 1.63 31.61
CA THR A 190 5.03 2.82 31.08
C THR A 190 4.51 2.56 29.68
N ARG A 191 3.31 3.06 29.38
CA ARG A 191 2.65 2.89 28.09
C ARG A 191 2.00 4.20 27.71
N LYS A 192 2.24 4.67 26.49
CA LYS A 192 1.71 5.95 25.99
C LYS A 192 1.17 5.81 24.57
N ALA A 193 0.27 6.70 24.19
CA ALA A 193 -0.15 6.87 22.80
C ALA A 193 0.53 8.13 22.27
N ILE A 194 1.67 7.97 21.59
CA ILE A 194 2.49 9.07 21.06
C ILE A 194 2.55 9.11 19.53
N ASP A 195 2.12 8.02 18.90
CA ASP A 195 1.94 7.95 17.46
C ASP A 195 0.50 8.32 17.12
N HIS A 196 0.33 9.21 16.15
CA HIS A 196 -0.98 9.71 15.74
C HIS A 196 -1.13 9.72 14.22
N ILE A 197 -2.38 9.52 13.78
CA ILE A 197 -2.76 9.67 12.37
C ILE A 197 -3.70 10.87 12.28
N LEU A 198 -3.26 11.93 11.61
CA LEU A 198 -4.05 13.14 11.42
C LEU A 198 -4.62 13.17 10.02
N ILE A 199 -5.85 13.66 9.87
CA ILE A 199 -6.49 13.84 8.57
C ILE A 199 -7.31 15.13 8.56
N SER A 200 -7.39 15.79 7.40
CA SER A 200 -8.28 16.95 7.26
C SER A 200 -9.71 16.59 7.68
N SER A 201 -10.30 17.42 8.52
CA SER A 201 -11.68 17.35 9.01
C SER A 201 -12.70 17.06 7.91
N ARG A 202 -12.56 17.72 6.75
CA ARG A 202 -13.36 17.49 5.53
C ARG A 202 -13.45 16.02 5.12
N TRP A 203 -12.38 15.25 5.32
CA TRP A 203 -12.24 13.87 4.87
C TRP A 203 -12.34 12.85 6.01
N LYS A 204 -12.71 13.29 7.22
CA LYS A 204 -12.86 12.45 8.43
C LYS A 204 -13.70 11.18 8.18
N SER A 205 -14.78 11.30 7.41
CA SER A 205 -15.69 10.19 7.08
C SER A 205 -15.07 9.07 6.23
N PHE A 206 -13.87 9.29 5.66
CA PHE A 206 -13.15 8.28 4.89
C PHE A 206 -12.46 7.28 5.80
N VAL A 207 -12.11 7.67 7.04
CA VAL A 207 -11.51 6.75 8.01
C VAL A 207 -12.62 5.88 8.61
N THR A 208 -12.54 4.58 8.41
CA THR A 208 -13.52 3.61 8.93
C THR A 208 -13.08 2.91 10.20
N ASN A 209 -11.76 2.89 10.45
CA ASN A 209 -11.19 2.26 11.62
C ASN A 209 -9.81 2.85 11.87
N CYS A 210 -9.42 2.99 13.13
CA CYS A 210 -8.05 3.27 13.53
C CYS A 210 -7.75 2.44 14.78
N ARG A 211 -6.64 1.70 14.79
CA ARG A 211 -6.23 0.90 15.96
C ARG A 211 -4.74 0.54 15.91
N VAL A 212 -4.20 0.25 17.08
CA VAL A 212 -2.87 -0.36 17.23
C VAL A 212 -2.95 -1.87 17.06
N TYR A 213 -2.05 -2.41 16.24
CA TYR A 213 -1.89 -3.84 15.98
C TYR A 213 -0.82 -4.43 16.90
N ARG A 214 -1.20 -5.47 17.66
CA ARG A 214 -0.32 -6.24 18.54
C ARG A 214 0.35 -7.35 17.72
N GLY A 215 1.65 -7.57 17.92
CA GLY A 215 2.39 -8.63 17.21
C GLY A 215 2.91 -8.24 15.82
N ALA A 216 2.66 -7.00 15.37
CA ALA A 216 3.38 -6.42 14.23
C ALA A 216 4.79 -5.95 14.65
N GLN A 217 5.50 -6.77 15.42
CA GLN A 217 6.85 -6.49 15.91
C GLN A 217 7.80 -6.49 14.72
N LEU A 218 8.12 -5.30 14.21
CA LEU A 218 9.21 -5.10 13.27
C LEU A 218 10.51 -5.08 14.09
N GLY A 219 11.02 -6.25 14.48
CA GLY A 219 12.25 -6.38 15.27
C GLY A 219 12.16 -5.80 16.70
N ASN A 220 13.28 -5.26 17.19
CA ASN A 220 13.48 -4.76 18.57
C ASN A 220 12.92 -3.34 18.81
N THR A 221 11.79 -2.98 18.19
CA THR A 221 11.16 -1.67 18.43
C THR A 221 10.28 -1.67 19.69
N ASP A 222 10.35 -0.56 20.42
CA ASP A 222 9.52 -0.19 21.55
C ASP A 222 8.16 0.42 21.13
N HIS A 223 7.98 0.71 19.84
CA HIS A 223 6.74 1.17 19.24
C HIS A 223 5.91 0.02 18.63
N ARG A 224 4.62 0.29 18.42
CA ARG A 224 3.67 -0.61 17.77
C ARG A 224 3.00 0.08 16.59
N LEU A 225 2.70 -0.71 15.57
CA LEU A 225 2.03 -0.24 14.37
C LEU A 225 0.62 0.30 14.66
N LEU A 226 0.47 1.61 14.56
CA LEU A 226 -0.83 2.29 14.47
C LEU A 226 -1.32 2.27 13.02
N MET A 227 -2.56 1.83 12.81
CA MET A 227 -3.11 1.66 11.46
C MET A 227 -4.52 2.21 11.34
N ALA A 228 -4.70 3.09 10.36
CA ALA A 228 -6.01 3.58 9.91
C ALA A 228 -6.46 2.85 8.64
N HIS A 229 -7.72 2.41 8.61
CA HIS A 229 -8.39 1.91 7.42
C HIS A 229 -9.19 3.04 6.79
N MET A 230 -8.97 3.27 5.50
CA MET A 230 -9.65 4.33 4.75
C MET A 230 -10.45 3.77 3.58
N ARG A 231 -11.64 4.33 3.33
CA ARG A 231 -12.47 4.05 2.15
C ARG A 231 -11.92 4.74 0.90
N LEU A 232 -10.71 4.33 0.52
CA LEU A 232 -9.97 4.93 -0.58
C LEU A 232 -9.14 3.87 -1.30
N LYS A 233 -8.96 4.05 -2.62
CA LYS A 233 -8.10 3.18 -3.43
C LYS A 233 -7.07 4.02 -4.15
N LEU A 234 -5.79 3.74 -3.90
CA LEU A 234 -4.67 4.32 -4.64
C LEU A 234 -4.67 3.80 -6.09
N LYS A 235 -4.25 4.64 -7.03
CA LYS A 235 -4.17 4.25 -8.44
C LYS A 235 -2.89 3.43 -8.64
N ALA A 236 -3.01 2.12 -8.82
CA ALA A 236 -1.87 1.29 -9.17
C ALA A 236 -1.24 1.77 -10.49
N ASP A 237 0.06 1.53 -10.64
CA ASP A 237 0.75 1.82 -11.89
C ASP A 237 0.11 1.03 -13.04
N PRO A 238 -0.43 1.68 -14.09
CA PRO A 238 -0.86 0.97 -15.29
C PRO A 238 0.26 0.14 -15.94
N SER A 239 1.54 0.39 -15.60
CA SER A 239 2.70 -0.36 -16.07
C SER A 239 2.82 -1.78 -15.50
N THR A 240 2.06 -2.14 -14.46
CA THR A 240 1.72 -3.55 -14.24
C THR A 240 0.81 -3.97 -15.37
N LYS A 241 1.42 -4.19 -16.55
CA LYS A 241 0.77 -4.70 -17.75
C LYS A 241 -0.10 -5.83 -17.26
N ARG A 242 -1.42 -5.65 -17.35
CA ARG A 242 -2.38 -6.75 -17.13
C ARG A 242 -1.82 -7.89 -17.95
N GLN A 243 -1.37 -8.96 -17.29
CA GLN A 243 -0.78 -10.08 -18.00
C GLN A 243 -1.73 -10.44 -19.12
N VAL A 244 -1.20 -10.44 -20.34
CA VAL A 244 -1.97 -10.78 -21.53
C VAL A 244 -2.59 -12.14 -21.23
N ARG A 245 -3.93 -12.18 -21.18
CA ARG A 245 -4.62 -13.41 -20.86
C ARG A 245 -4.41 -14.33 -22.05
N LEU A 246 -3.54 -15.32 -21.91
CA LEU A 246 -3.26 -16.30 -22.97
C LEU A 246 -4.35 -17.37 -22.96
N ASP A 247 -4.81 -17.75 -24.16
CA ASP A 247 -5.78 -18.83 -24.32
C ASP A 247 -5.08 -20.20 -24.26
N SER A 248 -4.79 -20.66 -23.04
CA SER A 248 -4.12 -21.94 -22.80
C SER A 248 -4.89 -23.16 -23.30
N THR A 249 -6.14 -23.01 -23.77
CA THR A 249 -6.87 -24.12 -24.42
C THR A 249 -6.30 -24.46 -25.80
N ARG A 250 -5.67 -23.49 -26.48
CA ARG A 250 -5.04 -23.70 -27.79
C ARG A 250 -3.79 -24.58 -27.74
N LEU A 251 -3.15 -24.69 -26.57
CA LEU A 251 -2.02 -25.61 -26.34
C LEU A 251 -2.43 -27.10 -26.35
N LYS A 252 -3.73 -27.41 -26.51
CA LYS A 252 -4.19 -28.78 -26.78
C LYS A 252 -3.92 -29.21 -28.22
N ASP A 253 -3.73 -28.26 -29.13
CA ASP A 253 -3.40 -28.53 -30.52
C ASP A 253 -1.90 -28.88 -30.64
N PRO A 254 -1.55 -30.08 -31.14
CA PRO A 254 -0.16 -30.51 -31.29
C PRO A 254 0.70 -29.54 -32.13
N HIS A 255 0.11 -28.89 -33.15
CA HIS A 255 0.84 -27.97 -34.01
C HIS A 255 1.21 -26.67 -33.29
N ILE A 256 0.27 -26.14 -32.48
CA ILE A 256 0.50 -24.95 -31.65
C ILE A 256 1.48 -25.26 -30.53
N GLN A 257 1.42 -26.47 -29.96
CA GLN A 257 2.36 -26.94 -28.97
C GLN A 257 3.80 -26.97 -29.52
N GLU A 258 4.01 -27.52 -30.72
CA GLU A 258 5.35 -27.56 -31.34
C GLU A 258 5.83 -26.14 -31.71
N THR A 259 4.93 -25.28 -32.20
CA THR A 259 5.25 -23.86 -32.49
C THR A 259 5.72 -23.13 -31.23
N PHE A 260 5.01 -23.32 -30.11
CA PHE A 260 5.39 -22.74 -28.81
C PHE A 260 6.74 -23.26 -28.32
N LYS A 261 6.98 -24.57 -28.48
CA LYS A 261 8.22 -25.23 -28.11
C LYS A 261 9.41 -24.67 -28.91
N CYS A 262 9.30 -24.57 -30.24
CA CYS A 262 10.34 -23.95 -31.07
C CYS A 262 10.61 -22.49 -30.70
N ALA A 263 9.56 -21.70 -30.44
CA ALA A 263 9.70 -20.30 -30.06
C ALA A 263 10.43 -20.10 -28.73
N ILE A 264 10.15 -20.93 -27.72
CA ILE A 264 10.87 -20.93 -26.44
C ILE A 264 12.34 -21.31 -26.63
N THR A 265 12.62 -22.38 -27.37
CA THR A 265 13.99 -22.88 -27.57
C THR A 265 14.86 -21.84 -28.26
N ASN A 266 14.36 -21.22 -29.34
CA ASN A 266 15.10 -20.19 -30.06
C ASN A 266 15.39 -18.96 -29.21
N ARG A 267 14.41 -18.50 -28.42
CA ARG A 267 14.58 -17.36 -27.51
C ARG A 267 15.53 -17.67 -26.36
N TYR A 268 15.51 -18.91 -25.86
CA TYR A 268 16.41 -19.35 -24.80
C TYR A 268 17.86 -19.46 -25.28
N ASN A 269 18.10 -20.08 -26.44
CA ASN A 269 19.43 -20.21 -27.03
C ASN A 269 20.05 -18.84 -27.41
N ALA A 270 19.21 -17.81 -27.60
CA ALA A 270 19.64 -16.44 -27.85
C ALA A 270 20.01 -15.66 -26.56
N LEU A 271 19.75 -16.20 -25.36
CA LEU A 271 20.19 -15.60 -24.11
C LEU A 271 21.67 -15.95 -23.92
N ALA A 272 22.55 -14.95 -24.00
CA ALA A 272 23.98 -15.12 -23.71
C ALA A 272 24.19 -15.61 -22.26
N PRO A 273 25.23 -16.45 -22.00
CA PRO A 273 25.54 -16.99 -20.68
C PRO A 273 26.24 -15.96 -19.77
N ASP A 274 25.73 -14.74 -19.73
CA ASP A 274 26.26 -13.68 -18.87
C ASP A 274 25.65 -13.85 -17.47
N GLU A 275 26.47 -13.70 -16.42
CA GLU A 275 26.27 -14.16 -15.02
C GLU A 275 25.05 -13.63 -14.24
N THR A 276 24.02 -13.10 -14.88
CA THR A 276 22.72 -12.84 -14.25
C THR A 276 21.58 -13.25 -15.19
N THR A 277 21.41 -14.56 -15.38
CA THR A 277 20.14 -15.11 -15.90
C THR A 277 19.04 -14.93 -14.86
N ASP A 278 18.55 -13.70 -14.77
CA ASP A 278 17.44 -13.29 -13.95
C ASP A 278 16.19 -14.11 -14.33
N TRP A 279 15.63 -14.83 -13.35
CA TRP A 279 14.38 -15.57 -13.49
C TRP A 279 13.27 -14.71 -14.11
N GLU A 280 13.27 -13.39 -13.87
CA GLU A 280 12.33 -12.46 -14.48
C GLU A 280 12.49 -12.35 -16.00
N ARG A 281 13.74 -12.37 -16.49
CA ARG A 281 14.05 -12.33 -17.93
C ARG A 281 13.57 -13.60 -18.61
N PHE A 282 13.84 -14.77 -18.03
CA PHE A 282 13.33 -16.05 -18.54
C PHE A 282 11.80 -16.05 -18.60
N ARG A 283 11.15 -15.68 -17.49
CA ARG A 283 9.68 -15.60 -17.42
C ARG A 283 9.12 -14.68 -18.49
N SER A 284 9.76 -13.53 -18.71
CA SER A 284 9.37 -12.57 -19.76
C SER A 284 9.43 -13.19 -21.16
N GLU A 285 10.52 -13.89 -21.49
CA GLU A 285 10.69 -14.56 -22.79
C GLU A 285 9.71 -15.73 -22.99
N ALA A 286 9.44 -16.52 -21.95
CA ALA A 286 8.44 -17.58 -21.99
C ALA A 286 7.03 -17.04 -22.28
N TYR A 287 6.70 -15.87 -21.73
CA TYR A 287 5.43 -15.19 -22.02
C TYR A 287 5.37 -14.63 -23.43
N LYS A 288 6.47 -14.09 -23.98
CA LYS A 288 6.53 -13.62 -25.37
C LYS A 288 6.38 -14.78 -26.36
N ALA A 289 7.08 -15.89 -26.15
CA ALA A 289 6.95 -17.10 -26.94
C ALA A 289 5.50 -17.63 -26.91
N ALA A 290 4.87 -17.59 -25.74
CA ALA A 290 3.48 -17.99 -25.59
C ALA A 290 2.52 -17.03 -26.30
N GLU A 291 2.78 -15.72 -26.26
CA GLU A 291 1.99 -14.73 -26.99
C GLU A 291 2.07 -14.93 -28.51
N GLU A 292 3.25 -15.28 -29.04
CA GLU A 292 3.46 -15.58 -30.46
C GLU A 292 2.76 -16.87 -30.91
N ALA A 293 2.92 -17.97 -30.15
CA ALA A 293 2.37 -19.26 -30.53
C ALA A 293 0.86 -19.41 -30.22
N ILE A 294 0.42 -18.92 -29.07
CA ILE A 294 -0.95 -19.10 -28.55
C ILE A 294 -1.84 -17.91 -28.93
N GLY A 295 -1.28 -16.71 -29.07
CA GLY A 295 -2.04 -15.48 -29.27
C GLY A 295 -2.78 -15.00 -28.01
N LYS A 296 -3.30 -13.76 -28.08
CA LYS A 296 -4.10 -13.17 -27.01
C LYS A 296 -5.47 -13.84 -26.94
N SER A 297 -5.92 -14.17 -25.72
CA SER A 297 -7.32 -14.53 -25.50
C SER A 297 -8.19 -13.38 -25.97
N ARG A 298 -9.07 -13.65 -26.93
CA ARG A 298 -10.10 -12.67 -27.31
C ARG A 298 -10.91 -12.37 -26.05
N PRO A 299 -11.18 -11.09 -25.73
CA PRO A 299 -12.15 -10.80 -24.69
C PRO A 299 -13.43 -11.56 -25.03
N SER A 300 -13.99 -12.26 -24.04
CA SER A 300 -15.29 -12.91 -24.18
C SER A 300 -16.24 -11.92 -24.85
N PRO A 301 -16.98 -12.33 -25.91
CA PRO A 301 -17.86 -11.40 -26.60
C PRO A 301 -18.72 -10.67 -25.56
N LYS A 302 -18.78 -9.34 -25.70
CA LYS A 302 -19.73 -8.52 -24.95
C LYS A 302 -21.11 -9.15 -25.13
N GLN A 303 -21.94 -9.04 -24.08
CA GLN A 303 -23.13 -9.87 -23.94
C GLN A 303 -23.90 -9.98 -25.26
N PRO A 304 -24.16 -11.20 -25.77
CA PRO A 304 -24.59 -11.45 -27.14
C PRO A 304 -25.97 -10.87 -27.49
N TRP A 305 -26.67 -10.28 -26.52
CA TRP A 305 -27.98 -9.69 -26.67
C TRP A 305 -27.99 -8.19 -26.99
N ILE A 306 -26.85 -7.50 -26.94
CA ILE A 306 -26.80 -6.06 -27.25
C ILE A 306 -26.84 -5.87 -28.77
N SER A 307 -27.81 -5.10 -29.26
CA SER A 307 -27.99 -4.83 -30.68
C SER A 307 -26.96 -3.82 -31.23
N PRO A 308 -26.66 -3.83 -32.54
CA PRO A 308 -25.81 -2.83 -33.20
C PRO A 308 -26.30 -1.39 -32.98
N GLU A 309 -27.61 -1.18 -32.94
CA GLU A 309 -28.24 0.13 -32.71
C GLU A 309 -27.93 0.64 -31.29
N THR A 310 -28.00 -0.24 -30.28
CA THR A 310 -27.60 0.11 -28.92
C THR A 310 -26.10 0.45 -28.82
N LEU A 311 -25.25 -0.23 -29.60
CA LEU A 311 -23.82 0.09 -29.65
C LEU A 311 -23.55 1.48 -30.25
N ASP A 312 -24.25 1.85 -31.33
CA ASP A 312 -24.17 3.20 -31.91
C ASP A 312 -24.57 4.28 -30.90
N ILE A 313 -25.67 4.09 -30.16
CA ILE A 313 -26.10 5.02 -29.11
C ILE A 313 -25.02 5.16 -28.02
N ILE A 314 -24.34 4.05 -27.66
CA ILE A 314 -23.26 4.06 -26.67
C ILE A 314 -22.04 4.84 -27.19
N ASP A 315 -21.70 4.68 -28.47
CA ASP A 315 -20.56 5.36 -29.10
C ASP A 315 -20.83 6.85 -29.26
N ARG A 316 -22.00 7.25 -29.80
CA ARG A 316 -22.43 8.65 -29.86
C ARG A 316 -22.46 9.33 -28.50
N ARG A 317 -22.87 8.61 -27.45
CA ARG A 317 -22.85 9.13 -26.07
C ARG A 317 -21.42 9.36 -25.58
N ARG A 318 -20.47 8.51 -25.96
CA ARG A 318 -19.05 8.71 -25.63
C ARG A 318 -18.51 9.95 -26.33
N ASP A 319 -18.85 10.15 -27.59
CA ASP A 319 -18.43 11.32 -28.36
C ASP A 319 -19.01 12.62 -27.80
N ALA A 320 -20.29 12.63 -27.43
CA ALA A 320 -20.92 13.77 -26.76
C ALA A 320 -20.21 14.14 -25.44
N ARG A 321 -19.77 13.13 -24.67
CA ARG A 321 -18.99 13.34 -23.45
C ARG A 321 -17.59 13.90 -23.72
N LEU A 322 -16.94 13.47 -24.79
CA LEU A 322 -15.62 13.98 -25.20
C LEU A 322 -15.71 15.42 -25.71
N ARG A 323 -16.80 15.78 -26.40
CA ARG A 323 -17.08 17.14 -26.87
C ARG A 323 -17.57 18.10 -25.78
N GLY A 324 -17.92 17.60 -24.59
CA GLY A 324 -18.43 18.42 -23.48
C GLY A 324 -19.90 18.83 -23.61
N ASP A 325 -20.67 18.24 -24.54
CA ASP A 325 -22.09 18.54 -24.73
C ASP A 325 -22.96 17.78 -23.70
N LEU A 326 -23.31 18.48 -22.62
CA LEU A 326 -24.11 17.96 -21.52
C LEU A 326 -25.57 17.62 -21.91
N ASN A 327 -26.14 18.32 -22.90
CA ASN A 327 -27.54 18.12 -23.29
C ASN A 327 -27.69 16.88 -24.15
N GLU A 328 -26.84 16.72 -25.17
CA GLU A 328 -26.83 15.53 -26.01
C GLU A 328 -26.42 14.29 -25.21
N TYR A 329 -25.48 14.42 -24.27
CA TYR A 329 -25.13 13.33 -23.36
C TYR A 329 -26.32 12.84 -22.54
N ARG A 330 -27.11 13.75 -21.95
CA ARG A 330 -28.29 13.38 -21.14
C ARG A 330 -29.35 12.68 -21.99
N ARG A 331 -29.64 13.20 -23.18
CA ARG A 331 -30.58 12.61 -24.14
C ARG A 331 -30.17 11.20 -24.54
N LEU A 332 -28.91 11.02 -24.99
CA LEU A 332 -28.36 9.72 -25.38
C LEU A 332 -28.26 8.74 -24.20
N ASN A 333 -28.05 9.23 -22.97
CA ASN A 333 -28.05 8.40 -21.77
C ASN A 333 -29.44 7.83 -21.44
N GLY A 334 -30.51 8.62 -21.67
CA GLY A 334 -31.89 8.14 -21.61
C GLY A 334 -32.18 7.10 -22.70
N ALA A 335 -31.87 7.43 -23.96
CA ALA A 335 -32.07 6.53 -25.10
C ALA A 335 -31.34 5.19 -24.94
N ARG A 336 -30.09 5.22 -24.44
CA ARG A 336 -29.31 4.00 -24.13
C ARG A 336 -30.05 3.09 -23.16
N ASN A 337 -30.61 3.63 -22.09
CA ASN A 337 -31.29 2.83 -21.07
C ASN A 337 -32.53 2.14 -21.66
N THR A 338 -33.30 2.85 -22.48
CA THR A 338 -34.46 2.31 -23.17
C THR A 338 -34.06 1.20 -24.14
N SER A 339 -33.05 1.44 -24.98
CA SER A 339 -32.55 0.49 -25.97
C SER A 339 -31.99 -0.79 -25.32
N ILE A 340 -31.19 -0.65 -24.25
CA ILE A 340 -30.68 -1.79 -23.48
C ILE A 340 -31.82 -2.62 -22.88
N ARG A 341 -32.89 -1.97 -22.40
CA ARG A 341 -34.04 -2.67 -21.83
C ARG A 341 -34.76 -3.50 -22.90
N GLN A 342 -34.99 -2.92 -24.07
CA GLN A 342 -35.64 -3.59 -25.21
C GLN A 342 -34.80 -4.77 -25.73
N ASP A 343 -33.49 -4.57 -25.93
CA ASP A 343 -32.57 -5.62 -26.35
C ASP A 343 -32.56 -6.81 -25.37
N ARG A 344 -32.54 -6.50 -24.08
CA ARG A 344 -32.56 -7.52 -23.03
C ARG A 344 -33.87 -8.30 -23.02
N GLU A 345 -35.00 -7.60 -23.12
CA GLU A 345 -36.34 -8.20 -23.18
C GLU A 345 -36.45 -9.13 -24.39
N LYS A 346 -36.11 -8.62 -25.58
CA LYS A 346 -36.12 -9.38 -26.84
C LYS A 346 -35.27 -10.65 -26.76
N TYR A 347 -34.07 -10.56 -26.17
CA TYR A 347 -33.22 -11.73 -25.99
C TYR A 347 -33.84 -12.77 -25.07
N TRP A 348 -34.40 -12.38 -23.93
CA TRP A 348 -35.01 -13.36 -23.02
C TRP A 348 -36.28 -13.97 -23.60
N THR A 349 -37.06 -13.20 -24.37
CA THR A 349 -38.19 -13.73 -25.13
C THR A 349 -37.72 -14.76 -26.15
N ASP A 350 -36.70 -14.46 -26.95
CA ASP A 350 -36.12 -15.40 -27.92
C ASP A 350 -35.55 -16.68 -27.25
N GLN A 351 -34.89 -16.54 -26.09
CA GLN A 351 -34.42 -17.70 -25.32
C GLN A 351 -35.58 -18.55 -24.78
N ALA A 352 -36.67 -17.92 -24.33
CA ALA A 352 -37.87 -18.62 -23.88
C ALA A 352 -38.52 -19.40 -25.04
N THR A 353 -38.73 -18.75 -26.19
CA THR A 353 -39.27 -19.39 -27.39
C THR A 353 -38.41 -20.56 -27.87
N LYS A 354 -37.08 -20.42 -27.83
CA LYS A 354 -36.15 -21.52 -28.16
C LYS A 354 -36.26 -22.70 -27.20
N LEU A 355 -36.54 -22.42 -25.92
CA LEU A 355 -36.71 -23.45 -24.90
C LEU A 355 -38.05 -24.17 -25.04
N GLU A 356 -39.13 -23.43 -25.33
CA GLU A 356 -40.45 -23.97 -25.66
C GLU A 356 -40.38 -24.87 -26.89
N ALA A 357 -39.79 -24.39 -27.99
CA ALA A 357 -39.63 -25.18 -29.22
C ALA A 357 -38.73 -26.43 -29.01
N ALA A 358 -37.75 -26.37 -28.10
CA ALA A 358 -36.94 -27.54 -27.75
C ALA A 358 -37.72 -28.54 -26.88
N ALA A 359 -38.62 -28.05 -26.01
CA ALA A 359 -39.52 -28.86 -25.22
C ALA A 359 -40.57 -29.57 -26.10
N GLU A 360 -41.15 -28.88 -27.09
CA GLU A 360 -42.06 -29.47 -28.08
C GLU A 360 -41.40 -30.62 -28.86
N ARG A 361 -40.12 -30.48 -29.20
CA ARG A 361 -39.33 -31.52 -29.87
C ARG A 361 -38.75 -32.59 -28.93
N ASN A 362 -39.00 -32.48 -27.63
CA ASN A 362 -38.43 -33.34 -26.58
C ASN A 362 -36.88 -33.44 -26.61
N ASP A 363 -36.18 -32.39 -27.05
CA ASP A 363 -34.71 -32.36 -27.09
C ASP A 363 -34.15 -31.95 -25.72
N GLN A 364 -34.00 -32.94 -24.85
CA GLN A 364 -33.48 -32.74 -23.50
C GLN A 364 -32.06 -32.13 -23.45
N ARG A 365 -31.22 -32.37 -24.48
CA ARG A 365 -29.86 -31.82 -24.53
C ARG A 365 -29.89 -30.32 -24.80
N GLN A 366 -30.77 -29.88 -25.71
CA GLN A 366 -30.91 -28.48 -26.04
C GLN A 366 -31.57 -27.69 -24.91
N ILE A 367 -32.59 -28.25 -24.25
CA ILE A 367 -33.21 -27.68 -23.04
C ILE A 367 -32.16 -27.51 -21.94
N TYR A 368 -31.37 -28.54 -21.65
CA TYR A 368 -30.29 -28.48 -20.65
C TYR A 368 -29.26 -27.38 -20.99
N ARG A 369 -28.87 -27.26 -22.27
CA ARG A 369 -27.92 -26.25 -22.74
C ARG A 369 -28.47 -24.83 -22.56
N LEU A 370 -29.71 -24.58 -22.95
CA LEU A 370 -30.37 -23.27 -22.83
C LEU A 370 -30.58 -22.88 -21.36
N LEU A 371 -31.06 -23.80 -20.52
CA LEU A 371 -31.18 -23.58 -19.07
C LEU A 371 -29.83 -23.29 -18.41
N ARG A 372 -28.76 -23.98 -18.86
CA ARG A 372 -27.40 -23.74 -18.36
C ARG A 372 -26.88 -22.37 -18.76
N GLN A 373 -27.17 -21.90 -19.97
CA GLN A 373 -26.81 -20.54 -20.42
C GLN A 373 -27.62 -19.47 -19.68
N ALA A 374 -28.91 -19.70 -19.43
CA ALA A 374 -29.78 -18.79 -18.68
C ALA A 374 -29.36 -18.66 -17.20
N LYS A 375 -28.93 -19.75 -16.56
CA LYS A 375 -28.50 -19.79 -15.15
C LYS A 375 -27.02 -19.46 -14.92
N ALA A 376 -26.29 -18.91 -15.91
CA ALA A 376 -24.86 -18.60 -15.81
C ALA A 376 -24.53 -17.39 -14.90
N GLY A 377 -25.25 -17.20 -13.79
CA GLY A 377 -24.78 -16.41 -12.65
C GLY A 377 -23.73 -17.18 -11.83
N PRO A 378 -23.08 -16.55 -10.83
CA PRO A 378 -22.15 -17.24 -9.96
C PRO A 378 -22.86 -18.42 -9.28
N ARG A 379 -22.48 -19.64 -9.66
CA ARG A 379 -22.91 -20.83 -8.95
C ARG A 379 -22.38 -20.74 -7.51
N GLN A 380 -23.25 -20.88 -6.52
CA GLN A 380 -22.82 -21.54 -5.30
C GLN A 380 -22.32 -22.92 -5.72
N ARG A 381 -21.04 -23.21 -5.45
CA ARG A 381 -20.52 -24.56 -5.62
C ARG A 381 -21.22 -25.42 -4.58
N SER A 382 -22.22 -26.18 -4.99
CA SER A 382 -22.71 -27.31 -4.19
C SER A 382 -21.61 -28.36 -4.21
N PHE A 383 -20.73 -28.33 -3.20
CA PHE A 383 -19.83 -29.45 -2.97
C PHE A 383 -20.70 -30.61 -2.49
N LEU A 384 -20.71 -31.70 -3.25
CA LEU A 384 -21.30 -32.96 -2.78
C LEU A 384 -20.37 -33.46 -1.68
N ILE A 385 -20.76 -33.24 -0.42
CA ILE A 385 -20.01 -33.71 0.74
C ILE A 385 -20.25 -35.21 0.84
N LYS A 386 -19.19 -36.00 1.00
CA LYS A 386 -19.28 -37.44 1.18
C LYS A 386 -18.93 -37.82 2.61
N ASP A 387 -19.59 -38.85 3.13
CA ASP A 387 -19.22 -39.47 4.40
C ASP A 387 -17.87 -40.21 4.28
N SER A 388 -17.38 -40.75 5.40
CA SER A 388 -16.16 -41.56 5.46
C SER A 388 -16.24 -42.86 4.64
N THR A 389 -17.44 -43.29 4.24
CA THR A 389 -17.69 -44.47 3.40
C THR A 389 -17.89 -44.15 1.92
N GLY A 390 -17.93 -42.87 1.56
CA GLY A 390 -18.06 -42.39 0.18
C GLY A 390 -19.50 -42.09 -0.28
N ASN A 391 -20.51 -42.20 0.59
CA ASN A 391 -21.90 -41.86 0.27
C ASN A 391 -22.12 -40.36 0.31
N ILE A 392 -23.02 -39.87 -0.55
CA ILE A 392 -23.31 -38.43 -0.66
C ILE A 392 -24.24 -38.00 0.47
N ILE A 393 -23.81 -37.00 1.22
CA ILE A 393 -24.56 -36.37 2.30
C ILE A 393 -25.25 -35.11 1.76
N SER A 394 -26.55 -34.98 2.02
CA SER A 394 -27.35 -33.82 1.58
C SER A 394 -27.96 -32.99 2.71
N THR A 395 -27.99 -33.49 3.95
CA THR A 395 -28.57 -32.76 5.10
C THR A 395 -27.52 -31.86 5.77
N GLU A 396 -27.95 -30.71 6.29
CA GLU A 396 -27.06 -29.74 6.95
C GLU A 396 -26.41 -30.31 8.22
N ALA A 397 -27.17 -31.09 9.00
CA ALA A 397 -26.69 -31.74 10.22
C ALA A 397 -25.56 -32.74 9.95
N ASP A 398 -25.73 -33.58 8.93
CA ASP A 398 -24.75 -34.59 8.57
C ASP A 398 -23.49 -33.96 7.95
N CYS A 399 -23.64 -32.86 7.22
CA CYS A 399 -22.50 -32.08 6.72
C CYS A 399 -21.67 -31.52 7.88
N ILE A 400 -22.32 -30.92 8.88
CA ILE A 400 -21.65 -30.39 10.08
C ILE A 400 -20.95 -31.51 10.86
N HIS A 401 -21.61 -32.68 10.99
CA HIS A 401 -21.03 -33.85 11.63
C HIS A 401 -19.76 -34.31 10.88
N ARG A 402 -19.82 -34.43 9.56
CA ARG A 402 -18.68 -34.84 8.72
C ARG A 402 -17.49 -33.87 8.83
N TRP A 403 -17.78 -32.58 8.93
CA TRP A 403 -16.75 -31.55 9.16
C TRP A 403 -16.11 -31.68 10.54
N LYS A 404 -16.91 -31.91 11.60
CA LYS A 404 -16.38 -32.16 12.95
C LYS A 404 -15.47 -33.39 12.98
N GLU A 405 -15.91 -34.49 12.38
CA GLU A 405 -15.12 -35.72 12.27
C GLU A 405 -13.78 -35.47 11.53
N HIS A 406 -13.82 -34.76 10.40
CA HIS A 406 -12.62 -34.43 9.63
C HIS A 406 -11.61 -33.61 10.45
N PHE A 407 -12.08 -32.57 11.14
CA PHE A 407 -11.22 -31.72 11.97
C PHE A 407 -10.66 -32.47 13.17
N SER A 408 -11.45 -33.34 13.80
CA SER A 408 -10.96 -34.19 14.90
C SER A 408 -9.86 -35.15 14.45
N GLN A 409 -9.99 -35.78 13.27
CA GLN A 409 -8.93 -36.62 12.69
C GLN A 409 -7.65 -35.82 12.37
N LEU A 410 -7.82 -34.59 11.90
CA LEU A 410 -6.72 -33.69 11.56
C LEU A 410 -6.00 -33.07 12.76
N LEU A 411 -6.64 -33.02 13.93
CA LEU A 411 -6.08 -32.36 15.12
C LEU A 411 -5.64 -33.35 16.19
N ASN A 412 -6.20 -34.57 16.19
CA ASN A 412 -5.96 -35.58 17.21
C ASN A 412 -5.39 -36.86 16.59
N HIS A 413 -4.27 -36.75 15.86
CA HIS A 413 -3.52 -37.94 15.48
C HIS A 413 -2.87 -38.54 16.74
N PRO A 414 -2.99 -39.85 16.99
CA PRO A 414 -2.22 -40.50 18.04
C PRO A 414 -0.71 -40.34 17.73
N PRO A 415 0.14 -40.21 18.75
CA PRO A 415 1.59 -40.19 18.55
C PRO A 415 2.02 -41.48 17.83
N VAL A 416 2.89 -41.33 16.83
CA VAL A 416 3.49 -42.46 16.11
C VAL A 416 4.26 -43.31 17.13
N PRO A 417 4.09 -44.64 17.17
CA PRO A 417 4.88 -45.50 18.03
C PRO A 417 6.36 -45.31 17.72
N GLU A 418 7.17 -45.01 18.74
CA GLU A 418 8.63 -44.88 18.61
C GLU A 418 9.20 -46.26 18.23
N ASP A 419 9.58 -46.41 16.96
CA ASP A 419 10.40 -47.53 16.51
C ASP A 419 11.83 -47.29 17.00
N PRO A 420 12.42 -48.15 17.87
CA PRO A 420 13.73 -47.90 18.47
C PRO A 420 14.86 -47.84 17.43
N THR A 421 14.62 -48.36 16.23
CA THR A 421 15.60 -48.33 15.13
C THR A 421 15.78 -46.94 14.51
N LEU A 422 14.82 -46.02 14.69
CA LEU A 422 14.91 -44.64 14.18
C LEU A 422 15.56 -43.67 15.17
N ALA A 423 15.69 -44.05 16.44
CA ALA A 423 16.25 -43.20 17.49
C ALA A 423 17.80 -43.15 17.46
N GLU A 424 18.45 -44.19 16.94
CA GLU A 424 19.92 -44.20 16.77
C GLU A 424 20.37 -43.38 15.56
N GLU A 425 19.54 -43.23 14.52
CA GLU A 425 19.83 -42.34 13.37
C GLU A 425 19.61 -40.85 13.70
N ALA A 426 18.71 -40.54 14.66
CA ALA A 426 18.37 -39.17 15.03
C ALA A 426 19.43 -38.45 15.89
N ASN A 427 20.29 -39.20 16.61
CA ASN A 427 21.26 -38.62 17.56
C ASN A 427 22.69 -38.49 17.00
N ALA A 428 22.91 -38.74 15.71
CA ALA A 428 24.22 -38.66 15.07
C ALA A 428 24.32 -37.57 13.98
N THR A 429 23.46 -36.55 13.98
CA THR A 429 23.59 -35.43 13.03
C THR A 429 23.60 -34.06 13.71
N ASP A 430 24.69 -33.36 13.44
CA ASP A 430 25.06 -32.02 13.85
C ASP A 430 24.07 -30.96 13.32
N GLY A 431 23.94 -29.83 14.03
CA GLY A 431 22.88 -28.81 13.95
C GLY A 431 22.60 -28.19 12.57
N SER A 432 21.99 -28.96 11.67
CA SER A 432 21.54 -28.51 10.35
C SER A 432 20.10 -28.99 10.08
N ASN A 433 19.28 -28.04 9.65
CA ASN A 433 17.86 -28.17 9.38
C ASN A 433 17.57 -29.27 8.31
N PRO A 434 16.71 -30.29 8.56
CA PRO A 434 16.49 -31.40 7.63
C PRO A 434 15.68 -31.04 6.37
N ASP A 435 15.05 -29.85 6.32
CA ASP A 435 14.36 -29.36 5.12
C ASP A 435 15.29 -28.66 4.11
N CYS A 436 16.60 -28.63 4.40
CA CYS A 436 17.63 -28.25 3.45
C CYS A 436 18.11 -29.51 2.72
N LEU A 437 17.42 -29.87 1.63
CA LEU A 437 17.72 -31.03 0.79
C LEU A 437 19.22 -31.14 0.46
N THR A 438 19.82 -32.23 0.92
CA THR A 438 21.23 -32.64 0.75
C THR A 438 21.54 -33.30 -0.60
N ALA A 439 20.69 -33.12 -1.61
CA ALA A 439 21.02 -33.45 -2.99
C ALA A 439 20.34 -32.46 -3.96
N PRO A 440 21.01 -32.06 -5.06
CA PRO A 440 20.38 -31.24 -6.08
C PRO A 440 19.23 -32.02 -6.75
N VAL A 441 18.02 -31.46 -6.71
CA VAL A 441 16.78 -32.01 -7.32
C VAL A 441 17.03 -32.52 -8.73
N THR A 442 16.85 -33.79 -9.05
CA THR A 442 17.29 -34.29 -10.38
C THR A 442 16.38 -33.80 -11.54
N PRO A 443 16.90 -33.70 -12.78
CA PRO A 443 16.05 -33.42 -13.96
C PRO A 443 14.88 -34.39 -14.10
N ASP A 444 15.05 -35.64 -13.69
CA ASP A 444 14.02 -36.67 -13.74
C ASP A 444 12.92 -36.47 -12.68
N GLU A 445 13.26 -35.96 -11.50
CA GLU A 445 12.29 -35.52 -10.50
C GLU A 445 11.44 -34.36 -11.02
N VAL A 446 12.05 -33.40 -11.73
CA VAL A 446 11.34 -32.30 -12.39
C VAL A 446 10.41 -32.83 -13.49
N LYS A 447 10.87 -33.77 -14.33
CA LYS A 447 10.02 -34.45 -15.33
C LYS A 447 8.81 -35.13 -14.69
N ALA A 448 9.04 -35.84 -13.58
CA ALA A 448 7.98 -36.53 -12.85
C ALA A 448 6.97 -35.53 -12.25
N ALA A 449 7.43 -34.41 -11.70
CA ALA A 449 6.59 -33.35 -11.15
C ALA A 449 5.73 -32.67 -12.23
N LEU A 450 6.32 -32.36 -13.39
CA LEU A 450 5.61 -31.75 -14.53
C LEU A 450 4.49 -32.65 -15.05
N LYS A 451 4.71 -33.97 -15.12
CA LYS A 451 3.68 -34.95 -15.48
C LYS A 451 2.51 -34.97 -14.49
N LYS A 452 2.79 -34.83 -13.18
CA LYS A 452 1.78 -34.85 -12.10
C LYS A 452 0.92 -33.57 -12.02
N LEU A 453 1.32 -32.47 -12.66
CA LEU A 453 0.56 -31.21 -12.63
C LEU A 453 -0.86 -31.38 -13.21
N LYS A 454 -1.87 -30.76 -12.60
CA LYS A 454 -3.25 -30.75 -13.12
C LYS A 454 -3.50 -29.50 -13.98
N ASN A 455 -4.12 -29.66 -15.14
CA ASN A 455 -4.49 -28.56 -16.02
C ASN A 455 -5.65 -27.74 -15.42
N GLY A 456 -5.80 -26.48 -15.84
CA GLY A 456 -6.89 -25.59 -15.40
C GLY A 456 -6.77 -25.08 -13.95
N LYS A 457 -5.62 -25.31 -13.30
CA LYS A 457 -5.30 -24.75 -11.97
C LYS A 457 -4.77 -23.32 -12.12
N ALA A 458 -4.92 -22.54 -11.04
CA ALA A 458 -4.28 -21.23 -10.98
C ALA A 458 -2.75 -21.42 -11.08
N PRO A 459 -2.05 -20.53 -11.81
CA PRO A 459 -0.59 -20.58 -11.86
C PRO A 459 -0.03 -20.37 -10.46
N GLY A 460 1.06 -21.08 -10.12
CA GLY A 460 1.73 -20.99 -8.82
C GLY A 460 2.53 -19.69 -8.65
N ILE A 461 3.44 -19.64 -7.67
CA ILE A 461 4.31 -18.48 -7.41
C ILE A 461 5.16 -18.07 -8.63
N CYS A 462 5.54 -19.04 -9.46
CA CYS A 462 6.21 -18.84 -10.75
C CYS A 462 5.35 -18.12 -11.79
N ASN A 463 4.05 -18.02 -11.54
CA ASN A 463 3.02 -17.43 -12.39
C ASN A 463 3.02 -17.98 -13.83
N LEU A 464 3.46 -19.22 -14.04
CA LEU A 464 3.33 -19.94 -15.32
C LEU A 464 2.19 -20.95 -15.22
N LYS A 465 1.39 -21.08 -16.28
CA LYS A 465 0.30 -22.05 -16.33
C LYS A 465 0.85 -23.47 -16.50
N ALA A 466 0.21 -24.46 -15.86
CA ALA A 466 0.61 -25.87 -15.97
C ALA A 466 0.64 -26.37 -17.42
N GLU A 467 -0.28 -25.89 -18.27
CA GLU A 467 -0.33 -26.23 -19.69
C GLU A 467 0.92 -25.73 -20.45
N MET A 468 1.44 -24.55 -20.09
CA MET A 468 2.67 -24.01 -20.69
C MET A 468 3.89 -24.81 -20.25
N LEU A 469 3.97 -25.14 -18.96
CA LEU A 469 5.05 -25.94 -18.40
C LEU A 469 5.11 -27.34 -19.04
N LYS A 470 3.95 -27.96 -19.25
CA LYS A 470 3.85 -29.26 -19.94
C LYS A 470 4.17 -29.16 -21.43
N ALA A 471 3.72 -28.09 -22.09
CA ALA A 471 3.95 -27.87 -23.52
C ALA A 471 5.44 -27.63 -23.83
N GLY A 472 6.17 -26.95 -22.95
CA GLY A 472 7.59 -26.66 -23.12
C GLY A 472 8.54 -27.85 -22.92
N GLY A 473 8.04 -28.97 -22.38
CA GLY A 473 8.78 -30.24 -22.31
C GLY A 473 10.17 -30.15 -21.65
N ASP A 474 11.14 -30.90 -22.18
CA ASP A 474 12.51 -31.01 -21.64
C ASP A 474 13.30 -29.68 -21.63
N HIS A 475 12.90 -28.71 -22.48
CA HIS A 475 13.55 -27.40 -22.54
C HIS A 475 13.16 -26.53 -21.34
N MET A 476 12.01 -26.80 -20.71
CA MET A 476 11.67 -26.19 -19.43
C MET A 476 12.51 -26.74 -18.26
N ILE A 477 13.22 -27.86 -18.48
CA ILE A 477 13.98 -28.60 -17.47
C ILE A 477 15.45 -28.19 -17.52
N GLN A 478 15.98 -27.80 -18.68
CA GLN A 478 17.31 -27.18 -18.78
C GLN A 478 17.41 -25.89 -17.94
N ILE A 479 16.30 -25.19 -17.69
CA ILE A 479 16.20 -23.99 -16.83
C ILE A 479 16.50 -24.30 -15.36
N TRP A 480 16.28 -25.53 -14.90
CA TRP A 480 16.66 -25.97 -13.55
C TRP A 480 18.17 -25.86 -13.31
N SER A 481 18.98 -26.04 -14.35
CA SER A 481 20.44 -25.86 -14.28
C SER A 481 20.84 -24.39 -14.00
N LEU A 482 20.09 -23.42 -14.53
CA LEU A 482 20.32 -21.99 -14.29
C LEU A 482 19.92 -21.54 -12.87
N ILE A 483 18.80 -22.07 -12.36
CA ILE A 483 18.30 -21.75 -11.01
C ILE A 483 19.27 -22.26 -9.93
N ASN A 484 19.88 -23.42 -10.15
CA ASN A 484 20.84 -24.00 -9.20
C ASN A 484 22.25 -23.37 -9.26
N MET A 485 22.66 -22.75 -10.38
CA MET A 485 23.92 -22.01 -10.43
C MET A 485 23.86 -20.72 -9.62
N ALA A 486 22.74 -19.99 -9.65
CA ALA A 486 22.55 -18.76 -8.87
C ALA A 486 22.49 -18.99 -7.34
N ALA A 487 22.07 -20.18 -6.90
CA ALA A 487 22.04 -20.53 -5.47
C ALA A 487 23.44 -20.78 -4.88
N ARG A 488 24.43 -21.12 -5.71
CA ARG A 488 25.81 -21.40 -5.26
C ARG A 488 26.64 -20.13 -5.02
N THR A 489 26.32 -19.02 -5.68
CA THR A 489 27.06 -17.75 -5.58
C THR A 489 26.75 -16.96 -4.31
N VAL A 490 25.60 -17.21 -3.66
CA VAL A 490 25.19 -16.49 -2.44
C VAL A 490 25.93 -16.98 -1.19
N SER A 491 26.54 -18.17 -1.22
CA SER A 491 27.27 -18.73 -0.07
C SER A 491 28.67 -18.15 0.14
N HIS A 492 29.22 -17.37 -0.81
CA HIS A 492 30.59 -16.84 -0.75
C HIS A 492 30.71 -15.38 -0.25
N LEU A 493 29.59 -14.67 -0.01
CA LEU A 493 29.60 -13.22 0.29
C LEU A 493 29.40 -12.85 1.78
N ASN A 494 29.37 -13.82 2.70
CA ASN A 494 29.06 -13.58 4.12
C ASN A 494 30.25 -13.75 5.09
N GLN A 495 31.49 -13.57 4.64
CA GLN A 495 32.66 -13.46 5.51
C GLN A 495 33.48 -12.24 5.08
N GLU A 496 33.96 -11.47 6.08
CA GLU A 496 34.71 -10.18 6.00
C GLU A 496 33.78 -8.94 5.94
N ASP A 497 33.79 -7.93 6.82
CA ASP A 497 34.77 -7.45 7.81
C ASP A 497 34.08 -6.66 8.95
N GLY A 498 34.56 -6.87 10.18
CA GLY A 498 34.39 -5.95 11.30
C GLY A 498 35.64 -5.09 11.46
N GLY A 499 35.49 -3.77 11.55
CA GLY A 499 36.61 -2.84 11.73
C GLY A 499 36.17 -1.54 12.40
N THR A 500 36.66 -1.34 13.62
CA THR A 500 36.58 -0.16 14.49
C THR A 500 37.50 0.96 14.03
N GLY A 501 37.10 2.23 14.24
CA GLY A 501 38.00 3.39 14.08
C GLY A 501 37.37 4.70 14.55
N GLU A 502 37.95 5.26 15.61
CA GLU A 502 37.60 6.52 16.27
C GLU A 502 38.17 7.77 15.55
N GLY A 503 37.55 8.95 15.77
CA GLY A 503 38.29 10.22 15.88
C GLY A 503 38.13 11.30 14.79
N LEU A 504 37.59 12.45 15.21
CA LEU A 504 37.84 13.85 14.75
C LEU A 504 37.27 14.31 13.39
N ASP A 505 36.16 15.06 13.40
CA ASP A 505 36.14 16.54 13.42
C ASP A 505 34.70 17.10 13.37
N SER A 506 34.49 18.24 14.02
CA SER A 506 33.22 18.97 14.17
C SER A 506 32.65 19.47 12.81
N PRO A 507 31.31 19.58 12.64
CA PRO A 507 30.65 19.61 11.33
C PRO A 507 30.84 20.93 10.59
N ARG A 508 31.02 20.83 9.26
CA ARG A 508 31.15 21.99 8.37
C ARG A 508 29.78 22.60 8.09
N ALA A 509 29.44 23.66 8.82
CA ALA A 509 28.21 24.41 8.62
C ALA A 509 28.08 24.99 7.19
N HIS A 510 26.87 25.00 6.63
CA HIS A 510 26.60 25.69 5.37
C HIS A 510 26.51 27.19 5.60
N GLN A 511 27.66 27.84 5.52
CA GLN A 511 27.79 29.27 5.77
C GLN A 511 27.30 30.11 4.59
N CYS A 512 26.51 31.13 4.89
CA CYS A 512 26.16 32.17 3.94
C CYS A 512 27.39 33.05 3.65
N THR A 513 27.81 33.10 2.41
CA THR A 513 28.94 33.93 1.95
C THR A 513 28.72 35.43 2.12
N GLU A 514 27.47 35.87 2.33
CA GLU A 514 27.09 37.30 2.39
C GLU A 514 26.89 37.81 3.82
N CYS A 515 26.63 36.94 4.80
CA CYS A 515 26.45 37.36 6.20
C CYS A 515 27.02 36.38 7.24
N SER A 516 27.79 35.39 6.78
CA SER A 516 28.47 34.36 7.58
C SER A 516 27.58 33.54 8.51
N LYS A 517 26.24 33.62 8.36
CA LYS A 517 25.30 32.78 9.10
C LYS A 517 25.38 31.34 8.64
N GLU A 518 25.33 30.44 9.61
CA GLU A 518 25.43 29.00 9.41
C GLU A 518 24.04 28.38 9.35
N PHE A 519 23.85 27.50 8.37
CA PHE A 519 22.59 26.81 8.14
C PHE A 519 22.81 25.30 8.16
N ARG A 520 21.81 24.58 8.66
CA ARG A 520 21.90 23.14 8.88
C ARG A 520 21.83 22.33 7.59
N ASN A 521 21.29 22.92 6.51
CA ASN A 521 21.27 22.31 5.19
C ASN A 521 21.28 23.37 4.07
N ARG A 522 21.58 22.94 2.85
CA ARG A 522 21.66 23.81 1.66
C ARG A 522 20.33 24.46 1.27
N SER A 523 19.19 23.84 1.61
CA SER A 523 17.85 24.38 1.35
C SER A 523 17.55 25.59 2.23
N GLU A 524 17.95 25.55 3.50
CA GLU A 524 17.90 26.68 4.42
C GLU A 524 18.82 27.82 3.99
N LEU A 525 20.05 27.48 3.57
CA LEU A 525 20.97 28.46 3.01
C LEU A 525 20.39 29.12 1.73
N LYS A 526 19.82 28.34 0.81
CA LYS A 526 19.19 28.86 -0.42
C LYS A 526 17.99 29.75 -0.10
N ARG A 527 17.18 29.39 0.88
CA ARG A 527 16.06 30.22 1.38
C ARG A 527 16.56 31.50 2.04
N HIS A 528 17.64 31.40 2.82
CA HIS A 528 18.27 32.54 3.45
C HIS A 528 18.88 33.49 2.43
N LYS A 529 19.52 33.00 1.35
CA LYS A 529 20.03 33.85 0.27
C LYS A 529 18.95 34.73 -0.39
N ARG A 530 17.68 34.38 -0.28
CA ARG A 530 16.56 35.25 -0.72
C ARG A 530 16.40 36.51 0.12
N THR A 531 16.89 36.52 1.37
CA THR A 531 16.87 37.73 2.21
C THR A 531 17.86 38.77 1.73
N HIS A 532 18.93 38.35 1.07
CA HIS A 532 19.94 39.27 0.52
C HIS A 532 19.58 39.74 -0.89
N THR A 533 19.10 38.83 -1.74
CA THR A 533 18.68 39.16 -3.11
C THR A 533 17.32 39.87 -3.18
N GLY A 534 16.53 39.83 -2.09
CA GLY A 534 15.19 40.41 -2.05
C GLY A 534 14.15 39.68 -2.92
N GLU A 535 14.49 38.50 -3.48
CA GLU A 535 13.58 37.71 -4.30
C GLU A 535 12.31 37.30 -3.53
N LYS A 536 11.16 37.79 -4.01
CA LYS A 536 9.83 37.54 -3.43
C LYS A 536 8.89 36.93 -4.48
N PRO A 537 9.03 35.63 -4.80
CA PRO A 537 8.33 35.01 -5.92
C PRO A 537 6.81 34.84 -5.70
N TYR A 538 6.29 35.10 -4.50
CA TYR A 538 4.89 34.88 -4.16
C TYR A 538 4.16 36.22 -3.99
N ARG A 539 3.26 36.56 -4.90
CA ARG A 539 2.51 37.83 -4.89
C ARG A 539 1.10 37.65 -4.34
N CYS A 540 0.66 38.58 -3.52
CA CYS A 540 -0.74 38.75 -3.11
C CYS A 540 -1.50 39.48 -4.22
N GLU A 541 -2.59 38.89 -4.67
CA GLU A 541 -3.46 39.48 -5.71
C GLU A 541 -4.34 40.61 -5.16
N GLU A 542 -4.54 40.70 -3.85
CA GLU A 542 -5.44 41.68 -3.22
C GLU A 542 -4.76 42.99 -2.80
N CYS A 543 -3.49 42.97 -2.37
CA CYS A 543 -2.76 44.20 -2.02
C CYS A 543 -1.35 44.30 -2.60
N ASN A 544 -1.04 43.51 -3.64
CA ASN A 544 0.24 43.51 -4.36
C ASN A 544 1.50 43.23 -3.51
N ASN A 545 1.36 42.92 -2.22
CA ASN A 545 2.46 42.52 -1.36
C ASN A 545 3.12 41.24 -1.87
N GLN A 546 4.45 41.19 -1.81
CA GLN A 546 5.24 40.04 -2.27
C GLN A 546 5.98 39.39 -1.10
N PHE A 547 6.07 38.07 -1.13
CA PHE A 547 6.61 37.22 -0.07
C PHE A 547 7.67 36.27 -0.60
N GLY A 548 8.69 36.01 0.24
CA GLY A 548 9.77 35.05 -0.07
C GLY A 548 9.36 33.58 0.08
N ARG A 549 8.21 33.32 0.73
CA ARG A 549 7.66 31.98 1.02
C ARG A 549 6.16 31.94 0.74
N LEU A 550 5.66 30.80 0.27
CA LEU A 550 4.24 30.61 -0.02
C LEU A 550 3.39 30.56 1.25
N GLY A 551 3.89 29.98 2.34
CA GLY A 551 3.23 30.00 3.65
C GLY A 551 3.04 31.42 4.19
N ASP A 552 4.01 32.32 3.94
CA ASP A 552 3.89 33.74 4.30
C ASP A 552 2.79 34.44 3.52
N LEU A 553 2.65 34.16 2.23
CA LEU A 553 1.56 34.67 1.41
C LEU A 553 0.20 34.15 1.91
N LYS A 554 0.05 32.83 2.11
CA LYS A 554 -1.21 32.23 2.61
C LYS A 554 -1.63 32.81 3.96
N ARG A 555 -0.66 33.01 4.85
CA ARG A 555 -0.89 33.66 6.14
C ARG A 555 -1.24 35.15 5.98
N HIS A 556 -0.59 35.86 5.08
CA HIS A 556 -0.93 37.24 4.78
C HIS A 556 -2.36 37.37 4.24
N MET A 557 -2.87 36.39 3.49
CA MET A 557 -4.28 36.38 3.07
C MET A 557 -5.26 36.41 4.26
N LEU A 558 -4.86 35.90 5.44
CA LEU A 558 -5.67 36.02 6.67
C LEU A 558 -5.88 37.47 7.12
N THR A 559 -5.00 38.40 6.71
CA THR A 559 -5.18 39.84 7.00
C THR A 559 -6.27 40.47 6.15
N HIS A 560 -6.56 39.90 4.98
CA HIS A 560 -7.66 40.33 4.13
C HIS A 560 -9.00 39.77 4.58
N THR A 561 -9.01 38.50 5.01
CA THR A 561 -10.23 37.85 5.52
C THR A 561 -10.56 38.26 6.95
N GLY A 562 -9.60 38.83 7.68
CA GLY A 562 -9.74 39.15 9.11
C GLY A 562 -9.71 37.92 10.03
N GLU A 563 -9.49 36.72 9.48
CA GLU A 563 -9.43 35.48 10.24
C GLU A 563 -8.19 35.46 11.16
N LYS A 564 -8.43 35.20 12.45
CA LYS A 564 -7.39 35.10 13.48
C LYS A 564 -7.44 33.70 14.11
N PRO A 565 -6.84 32.70 13.46
CA PRO A 565 -6.98 31.29 13.89
C PRO A 565 -6.33 31.00 15.25
N TYR A 566 -5.43 31.86 15.75
CA TYR A 566 -4.75 31.67 17.03
C TYR A 566 -5.29 32.65 18.05
N MET A 567 -6.11 32.18 18.99
CA MET A 567 -6.72 33.01 20.04
C MET A 567 -6.05 32.79 21.38
N CYS A 568 -5.71 33.87 22.09
CA CYS A 568 -5.27 33.81 23.47
C CYS A 568 -6.43 33.42 24.37
N TRP A 569 -6.25 32.35 25.13
CA TRP A 569 -7.29 31.85 26.02
C TRP A 569 -7.47 32.71 27.28
N GLU A 570 -6.49 33.52 27.66
CA GLU A 570 -6.56 34.40 28.84
C GLU A 570 -7.26 35.73 28.56
N CYS A 571 -6.95 36.36 27.42
CA CYS A 571 -7.49 37.70 27.08
C CYS A 571 -8.26 37.76 25.76
N ASN A 572 -8.50 36.62 25.11
CA ASN A 572 -9.22 36.51 23.82
C ASN A 572 -8.60 37.35 22.68
N LYS A 573 -7.32 37.73 22.79
CA LYS A 573 -6.61 38.42 21.72
C LYS A 573 -6.25 37.43 20.60
N GLY A 574 -6.64 37.75 19.37
CA GLY A 574 -6.38 36.92 18.19
C GLY A 574 -5.12 37.30 17.43
N PHE A 575 -4.43 36.29 16.90
CA PHE A 575 -3.18 36.38 16.16
C PHE A 575 -3.27 35.59 14.85
N THR A 576 -2.45 35.99 13.87
CA THR A 576 -2.30 35.30 12.58
C THR A 576 -1.07 34.38 12.53
N LYS A 577 -0.30 34.31 13.63
CA LYS A 577 0.90 33.46 13.80
C LYS A 577 0.85 32.77 15.16
N LEU A 578 1.15 31.48 15.18
CA LEU A 578 1.29 30.73 16.43
C LEU A 578 2.40 31.30 17.33
N GLY A 579 3.57 31.60 16.76
CA GLY A 579 4.67 32.22 17.51
C GLY A 579 4.31 33.55 18.17
N ASN A 580 3.46 34.37 17.54
CA ASN A 580 2.98 35.63 18.12
C ASN A 580 2.02 35.37 19.29
N LEU A 581 1.15 34.37 19.17
CA LEU A 581 0.29 33.95 20.29
C LEU A 581 1.15 33.44 21.45
N LYS A 582 2.18 32.60 21.19
CA LYS A 582 3.09 32.09 22.23
C LYS A 582 3.85 33.21 22.94
N SER A 583 4.43 34.15 22.19
CA SER A 583 5.09 35.33 22.76
C SER A 583 4.12 36.17 23.59
N HIS A 584 2.87 36.29 23.15
CA HIS A 584 1.84 36.95 23.93
C HIS A 584 1.43 36.16 25.19
N ILE A 585 1.33 34.83 25.13
CA ILE A 585 1.03 34.01 26.32
C ILE A 585 2.11 34.18 27.39
N ARG A 586 3.38 34.34 27.02
CA ARG A 586 4.47 34.65 27.96
C ARG A 586 4.26 35.96 28.72
N THR A 587 3.51 36.91 28.17
CA THR A 587 3.16 38.16 28.88
C THR A 587 2.19 37.94 30.03
N HIS A 588 1.45 36.84 30.03
CA HIS A 588 0.57 36.46 31.14
C HIS A 588 1.28 35.62 32.21
N THR A 589 2.22 34.77 31.79
CA THR A 589 2.98 33.90 32.70
C THR A 589 4.19 34.59 33.36
N GLY A 590 4.58 35.78 32.88
CA GLY A 590 5.72 36.53 33.41
C GLY A 590 7.10 35.96 33.04
N GLU A 591 7.14 34.95 32.17
CA GLU A 591 8.39 34.37 31.66
C GLU A 591 9.03 35.36 30.67
N LYS A 592 10.20 35.92 31.04
CA LYS A 592 10.95 36.83 30.18
C LYS A 592 11.46 36.13 28.90
N PRO A 593 11.63 36.86 27.79
CA PRO A 593 12.00 36.29 26.48
C PRO A 593 13.28 35.48 26.49
#